data_AF-A0AAD3P1C7-F1
#
_entry.id   AF-A0AAD3P1C7-F1
#
_cell.length_a   1.000
_cell.length_b   1.000
_cell.length_c   1.000
_cell.angle_alpha   90.00
_cell.angle_beta   90.00
_cell.angle_gamma   90.00
#
_symmetry.space_group_name_H-M   'P 1'
#
loop_
_entity.id
_entity.type
_entity.pdbx_description
1 polymer ?
#
loop_
_entity_poly.entity_id
_entity_poly.type
_entity_poly.pdbx_seq_one_letter_code
_entity_poly.pdbx_strand_id
1 'polypeptide(L)'
;MRDFFIVWMERIISVVMVLGAVAVLLGGLGVMTAPQGGLLPGLMVWIAGTIYLILIGGMVYLGLGIYNNTKRTAEAIERLSQRS
;
A
#
# COMPACT_ATOMS: atom_id res chain seq x y z
N MET A 1 16.36 6.40 -15.44
CA MET A 1 15.30 5.38 -15.62
C MET A 1 14.87 4.71 -14.31
N ARG A 2 15.79 4.44 -13.37
CA ARG A 2 15.47 3.80 -12.08
C ARG A 2 14.66 4.67 -11.11
N ASP A 3 14.97 5.96 -11.01
CA ASP A 3 14.19 6.86 -10.13
C ASP A 3 12.78 7.09 -10.70
N PHE A 4 12.65 7.06 -12.02
CA PHE A 4 11.35 6.97 -12.69
C PHE A 4 10.60 5.72 -12.23
N PHE A 5 11.21 4.54 -12.27
CA PHE A 5 10.53 3.30 -11.84
C PHE A 5 10.05 3.36 -10.38
N ILE A 6 10.91 3.80 -9.45
CA ILE A 6 10.56 3.91 -8.03
C ILE A 6 9.40 4.88 -7.82
N VAL A 7 9.49 6.09 -8.39
CA VAL A 7 8.45 7.12 -8.25
C VAL A 7 7.13 6.68 -8.88
N TRP A 8 7.16 6.04 -10.05
CA TRP A 8 5.94 5.56 -10.70
C TRP A 8 5.33 4.37 -9.96
N MET A 9 6.15 3.47 -9.44
CA MET A 9 5.69 2.35 -8.63
C MET A 9 4.99 2.88 -7.35
N GLU A 10 5.59 3.83 -6.64
CA GLU A 10 4.97 4.49 -5.48
C GLU A 10 3.62 5.14 -5.83
N ARG A 11 3.54 5.84 -6.97
CA ARG A 11 2.29 6.44 -7.47
C ARG A 11 1.23 5.39 -7.81
N ILE A 12 1.61 4.32 -8.50
CA ILE A 12 0.69 3.23 -8.86
C ILE A 12 0.15 2.58 -7.58
N ILE A 13 1.02 2.28 -6.62
CA ILE A 13 0.62 1.71 -5.33
C ILE A 13 -0.34 2.66 -4.61
N SER A 14 -0.03 3.96 -4.58
CA SER A 14 -0.94 4.98 -4.01
C SER A 14 -2.32 4.94 -4.64
N VAL A 15 -2.39 4.90 -5.98
CA VAL A 15 -3.66 4.82 -6.71
C VAL A 15 -4.41 3.53 -6.36
N VAL A 16 -3.72 2.38 -6.37
CA VAL A 16 -4.32 1.08 -6.02
C VAL A 16 -4.85 1.09 -4.59
N MET A 17 -4.13 1.70 -3.65
CA MET A 17 -4.58 1.81 -2.25
C MET A 17 -5.83 2.67 -2.11
N VAL A 18 -5.90 3.79 -2.84
CA VAL A 18 -7.09 4.65 -2.86
C VAL A 18 -8.27 3.89 -3.47
N LEU A 19 -8.08 3.22 -4.61
CA LEU A 19 -9.12 2.40 -5.24
C LEU A 19 -9.57 1.25 -4.32
N GLY A 20 -8.64 0.60 -3.63
CA GLY A 20 -8.92 -0.44 -2.64
C GLY A 20 -9.74 0.10 -1.47
N ALA A 21 -9.40 1.28 -0.94
CA ALA A 21 -10.17 1.93 0.13
C ALA A 21 -11.60 2.26 -0.31
N VAL A 22 -11.77 2.78 -1.52
CA VAL A 22 -13.09 3.02 -2.12
C VAL A 22 -13.87 1.71 -2.28
N ALA A 23 -13.21 0.64 -2.77
CA ALA A 23 -13.83 -0.67 -2.92
C ALA A 23 -14.29 -1.27 -1.58
N VAL A 24 -13.49 -1.16 -0.52
CA VAL A 24 -13.86 -1.60 0.84
C VAL A 24 -15.04 -0.79 1.37
N LEU A 25 -15.01 0.54 1.19
CA LEU A 25 -16.09 1.42 1.62
C LEU A 25 -17.41 1.03 0.96
N LEU A 26 -17.42 0.98 -0.38
CA LEU A 26 -18.60 0.62 -1.18
C LEU A 26 -19.04 -0.82 -0.93
N GLY A 27 -18.09 -1.75 -0.74
CA GLY A 27 -18.38 -3.14 -0.41
C GLY A 27 -19.13 -3.28 0.91
N GLY A 28 -18.69 -2.58 1.96
CA GLY A 28 -19.41 -2.58 3.24
C GLY A 28 -20.79 -1.95 3.13
N LEU A 29 -20.94 -0.80 2.45
CA LEU A 29 -22.25 -0.20 2.18
C LEU A 29 -23.17 -1.16 1.40
N GLY A 30 -22.63 -1.80 0.36
CA GLY A 30 -23.35 -2.78 -0.46
C GLY A 30 -23.90 -3.93 0.40
N VAL A 31 -23.08 -4.47 1.29
CA VAL A 31 -23.49 -5.51 2.24
C VAL A 31 -24.55 -5.01 3.23
N MET A 32 -24.47 -3.77 3.70
CA MET A 32 -25.50 -3.22 4.59
C MET A 32 -26.87 -3.08 3.91
N THR A 33 -26.87 -2.73 2.62
CA THR A 33 -28.10 -2.49 1.84
C THR A 33 -28.66 -3.74 1.15
N ALA A 34 -27.92 -4.86 1.15
CA ALA A 34 -28.32 -6.06 0.45
C ALA A 34 -29.50 -6.78 1.16
N PRO A 35 -30.43 -7.41 0.42
CA PRO A 35 -31.59 -8.12 1.00
C PRO A 35 -31.21 -9.22 1.99
N GLN A 36 -30.05 -9.84 1.79
CA GLN A 36 -29.49 -10.92 2.60
C GLN A 36 -28.30 -10.47 3.46
N GLY A 37 -28.07 -9.15 3.52
CA GLY A 37 -27.00 -8.54 4.29
C GLY A 37 -27.49 -7.96 5.63
N GLY A 38 -26.84 -6.88 6.06
CA GLY A 38 -27.22 -6.18 7.29
C GLY A 38 -26.10 -5.32 7.86
N LEU A 39 -26.44 -4.53 8.90
CA LEU A 39 -25.51 -3.59 9.51
C LEU A 39 -24.25 -4.28 10.06
N LEU A 40 -24.42 -5.34 10.86
CA LEU A 40 -23.29 -6.03 11.48
C LEU A 40 -22.35 -6.70 10.45
N PRO A 41 -22.85 -7.47 9.45
CA PRO A 41 -22.00 -7.96 8.36
C PRO A 41 -21.27 -6.85 7.60
N GLY A 42 -21.92 -5.72 7.32
CA GLY A 42 -21.29 -4.59 6.64
C GLY A 42 -20.17 -3.93 7.46
N LEU A 43 -20.36 -3.78 8.77
CA LEU A 43 -19.30 -3.30 9.68
C LEU A 43 -18.10 -4.25 9.70
N MET A 44 -18.36 -5.57 9.68
CA MET A 44 -17.29 -6.57 9.62
C MET A 44 -16.49 -6.46 8.31
N VAL A 45 -17.14 -6.15 7.18
CA VAL A 45 -16.44 -5.90 5.91
C VAL A 45 -15.53 -4.68 6.02
N TRP A 46 -15.99 -3.59 6.62
CA TRP A 46 -15.13 -2.41 6.81
C TRP A 46 -13.94 -2.69 7.72
N ILE A 47 -14.15 -3.38 8.84
CA ILE A 47 -13.06 -3.73 9.77
C ILE A 47 -12.05 -4.65 9.06
N ALA A 48 -12.52 -5.77 8.51
CA ALA A 48 -11.65 -6.75 7.86
C ALA A 48 -10.96 -6.18 6.62
N GLY A 49 -11.70 -5.46 5.78
CA GLY A 49 -11.17 -4.82 4.58
C GLY A 49 -10.14 -3.74 4.88
N THR A 50 -10.38 -2.91 5.90
CA THR A 50 -9.41 -1.88 6.32
C THR A 50 -8.14 -2.52 6.88
N ILE A 51 -8.26 -3.54 7.74
CA ILE A 51 -7.11 -4.30 8.25
C ILE A 51 -6.33 -4.91 7.08
N TYR A 52 -7.01 -5.54 6.12
CA TYR A 52 -6.39 -6.12 4.94
C TYR A 52 -5.62 -5.08 4.11
N LEU A 53 -6.22 -3.91 3.85
CA LEU A 53 -5.56 -2.82 3.14
C LEU A 53 -4.33 -2.31 3.88
N ILE A 54 -4.40 -2.15 5.21
CA ILE A 54 -3.25 -1.72 6.02
C ILE A 54 -2.12 -2.75 5.92
N LEU A 55 -2.44 -4.04 6.03
CA LEU A 55 -1.43 -5.09 5.96
C LEU A 55 -0.78 -5.17 4.58
N ILE A 56 -1.58 -5.22 3.52
CA ILE A 56 -1.05 -5.32 2.15
C ILE A 56 -0.34 -4.05 1.74
N GLY A 57 -0.98 -2.88 1.90
CA GLY A 57 -0.38 -1.60 1.60
C GLY A 57 0.89 -1.37 2.40
N GLY A 58 0.85 -1.63 3.71
CA GLY A 58 2.00 -1.53 4.60
C GLY A 58 3.17 -2.41 4.16
N MET A 59 2.92 -3.66 3.82
CA MET A 59 3.96 -4.58 3.32
C MET A 59 4.58 -4.10 2.00
N VAL A 60 3.76 -3.60 1.08
CA VAL A 60 4.24 -3.09 -0.20
C VAL A 60 5.09 -1.83 -0.01
N TYR A 61 4.63 -0.85 0.78
CA TYR A 61 5.41 0.35 1.09
C TYR A 61 6.68 0.04 1.88
N LEU A 62 6.64 -0.93 2.79
CA LEU A 62 7.81 -1.38 3.53
C LEU A 62 8.86 -2.00 2.59
N GLY A 63 8.45 -2.83 1.64
CA GLY A 63 9.34 -3.38 0.62
C GLY A 63 10.02 -2.28 -0.22
N LEU A 64 9.26 -1.26 -0.63
CA LEU A 64 9.82 -0.07 -1.30
C LEU A 64 10.82 0.68 -0.44
N GLY A 65 10.48 0.91 0.83
CA GLY A 65 11.33 1.59 1.79
C GLY A 65 12.66 0.87 2.00
N ILE A 66 12.62 -0.46 2.17
CA ILE A 66 13.82 -1.30 2.29
C ILE A 66 14.69 -1.17 1.03
N TYR A 67 14.11 -1.31 -0.16
CA TYR A 67 14.86 -1.18 -1.42
C TYR A 67 15.57 0.18 -1.53
N ASN A 68 14.85 1.27 -1.24
CA ASN A 68 15.40 2.63 -1.29
C ASN A 68 16.51 2.84 -0.26
N ASN A 69 16.34 2.32 0.96
CA ASN A 69 17.34 2.46 2.01
C ASN A 69 18.61 1.66 1.69
N THR A 70 18.50 0.40 1.26
CA THR A 70 19.65 -0.42 0.85
C THR A 70 20.43 0.24 -0.29
N LYS A 71 19.73 0.80 -1.28
CA LYS A 71 20.36 1.55 -2.39
C LYS A 71 21.14 2.76 -1.88
N ARG A 72 20.53 3.59 -1.03
CA ARG A 72 21.21 4.79 -0.48
C ARG A 72 22.47 4.42 0.31
N THR A 73 22.42 3.31 1.05
CA THR A 73 23.58 2.79 1.76
C THR A 73 24.68 2.35 0.80
N ALA A 74 24.35 1.61 -0.28
CA ALA A 74 25.33 1.21 -1.29
C ALA A 74 26.01 2.42 -1.96
N GLU A 75 25.22 3.42 -2.37
CA GLU A 75 25.74 4.66 -2.97
C GLU A 75 26.63 5.46 -2.00
N ALA A 76 26.30 5.47 -0.70
CA ALA A 76 27.12 6.11 0.32
C ALA A 76 28.47 5.38 0.50
N ILE A 77 28.48 4.05 0.49
CA ILE A 77 29.69 3.24 0.60
C ILE A 77 30.60 3.43 -0.63
N GLU A 78 30.05 3.44 -1.84
CA GLU A 78 30.82 3.71 -3.06
C GLU A 78 31.51 5.08 -3.00
N ARG A 79 30.80 6.12 -2.54
CA ARG A 79 31.36 7.46 -2.38
C ARG A 79 32.45 7.52 -1.31
N LEU A 80 32.35 6.73 -0.24
CA LEU A 80 33.39 6.64 0.78
C LEU A 80 34.64 5.96 0.22
N SER A 81 34.47 4.85 -0.52
CA SER A 81 35.57 4.13 -1.16
C SER A 81 36.29 4.95 -2.23
N GLN A 82 35.62 5.90 -2.89
CA GLN A 82 36.25 6.80 -3.87
C GLN A 82 37.05 7.94 -3.23
N ARG A 83 36.91 8.16 -1.91
CA ARG A 83 37.60 9.22 -1.16
C ARG A 83 38.82 8.70 -0.38
N SER A 84 38.91 7.39 -0.17
CA SER A 84 40.05 6.68 0.41
C SER A 84 41.06 6.29 -0.66
#